data_AF-A0A3D0XQ66-F1
#
_entry.id   AF-A0A3D0XQ66-F1
#
_cell.length_a   1.000
_cell.length_b   1.000
_cell.length_c   1.000
_cell.angle_alpha   90.00
_cell.angle_beta   90.00
_cell.angle_gamma   90.00
#
_symmetry.space_group_name_H-M   'P 1'
#
loop_
_entity.id
_entity.type
_entity.pdbx_description
1 polymer ?
#
loop_
_entity_poly.entity_id
_entity_poly.type
_entity_poly.pdbx_seq_one_letter_code
_entity_poly.pdbx_strand_id
1 'polypeptide(L)'
;MLANGDKNMEKIVALCKGRGYIFPGSEIYGGLANTWDYGPLGVEFKNNVKRAWWKKFIQESKYNVGIDSAILMNPEVWVATGHVGSFSDPLMDCKDCKTRHRADKLIEDATDVSPNGWSFEKMREFITEKEIKCPVCGSTNFTDIRSFNLMFHTYQGVTEDAKSQIYLRPETAQGIFVNFLNVQRTTRK
;
A
#
# COMPACT_ATOMS: atom_id res chain seq x y z
N MET A 1 -29.87 9.68 15.96
CA MET A 1 -28.67 9.01 15.44
C MET A 1 -29.12 7.80 14.64
N LEU A 2 -28.46 7.45 13.54
CA LEU A 2 -28.78 6.23 12.77
C LEU A 2 -28.56 4.98 13.63
N ALA A 3 -29.44 3.98 13.49
CA ALA A 3 -29.21 2.65 14.06
C ALA A 3 -27.98 2.01 13.41
N ASN A 4 -27.29 1.09 14.11
CA ASN A 4 -26.06 0.49 13.60
C ASN A 4 -26.28 -0.28 12.28
N GLY A 5 -27.44 -0.93 12.10
CA GLY A 5 -27.77 -1.63 10.85
C GLY A 5 -27.95 -0.73 9.63
N ASP A 6 -28.22 0.56 9.84
CA ASP A 6 -28.44 1.52 8.75
C ASP A 6 -27.16 2.25 8.33
N LYS A 7 -26.03 2.01 9.02
CA LYS A 7 -24.73 2.61 8.69
C LYS A 7 -24.04 1.75 7.65
N ASN A 8 -23.95 2.25 6.43
CA ASN A 8 -23.18 1.62 5.35
C ASN A 8 -22.03 2.53 4.91
N MET A 9 -21.11 1.98 4.12
CA MET A 9 -19.92 2.70 3.66
C MET A 9 -20.29 3.93 2.81
N GLU A 10 -21.32 3.82 1.98
CA GLU A 10 -21.81 4.92 1.14
C GLU A 10 -22.21 6.15 1.97
N LYS A 11 -22.94 5.95 3.07
CA LYS A 11 -23.34 7.02 3.99
C LYS A 11 -22.13 7.64 4.69
N ILE A 12 -21.12 6.85 5.06
CA ILE A 12 -19.88 7.35 5.67
C ILE A 12 -19.10 8.21 4.67
N VAL A 13 -18.93 7.74 3.43
CA VAL A 13 -18.25 8.48 2.36
C VAL A 13 -18.99 9.79 2.07
N ALA A 14 -20.31 9.75 1.95
CA ALA A 14 -21.13 10.95 1.74
C ALA A 14 -21.01 11.96 2.89
N LEU A 15 -20.99 11.48 4.14
CA LEU A 15 -20.77 12.34 5.32
C LEU A 15 -19.37 12.97 5.30
N CYS A 16 -18.34 12.17 5.06
CA CYS A 16 -16.95 12.63 5.02
C CYS A 16 -16.76 13.73 3.97
N LYS A 17 -17.31 13.53 2.77
CA LYS A 17 -17.28 14.53 1.70
C LYS A 17 -18.10 15.76 2.06
N GLY A 18 -19.37 15.58 2.44
CA GLY A 18 -20.31 16.67 2.72
C GLY A 18 -19.93 17.54 3.93
N ARG A 19 -19.09 17.02 4.85
CA ARG A 19 -18.63 17.75 6.04
C ARG A 19 -17.19 18.23 5.95
N GLY A 20 -16.48 17.99 4.85
CA GLY A 20 -15.10 18.44 4.70
C GLY A 20 -14.08 17.65 5.52
N TYR A 21 -14.28 16.33 5.64
CA TYR A 21 -13.27 15.41 6.19
C TYR A 21 -12.36 14.87 5.10
N ILE A 22 -12.90 14.25 4.05
CA ILE A 22 -12.12 13.57 3.01
C ILE A 22 -12.76 13.86 1.64
N PHE A 23 -11.93 14.21 0.67
CA PHE A 23 -12.30 14.41 -0.74
C PHE A 23 -11.55 13.39 -1.63
N PRO A 24 -12.16 12.95 -2.75
CA PRO A 24 -11.42 12.28 -3.82
C PRO A 24 -10.25 13.14 -4.29
N GLY A 25 -9.06 12.55 -4.45
CA GLY A 25 -7.89 13.29 -4.93
C GLY A 25 -8.10 13.76 -6.37
N SER A 26 -7.73 15.00 -6.68
CA SER A 26 -7.89 15.61 -8.02
C SER A 26 -9.33 15.57 -8.57
N GLU A 27 -10.35 15.73 -7.70
CA GLU A 27 -11.77 15.54 -8.05
C GLU A 27 -12.22 16.30 -9.31
N ILE A 28 -11.83 17.57 -9.45
CA ILE A 28 -12.24 18.41 -10.60
C ILE A 28 -11.65 17.94 -11.94
N TYR A 29 -10.65 17.06 -11.91
CA TYR A 29 -10.02 16.46 -13.08
C TYR A 29 -10.46 15.00 -13.32
N GLY A 30 -11.58 14.58 -12.72
CA GLY A 30 -12.10 13.21 -12.85
C GLY A 30 -11.61 12.26 -11.76
N GLY A 31 -10.85 12.75 -10.79
CA GLY A 31 -10.30 11.96 -9.69
C GLY A 31 -9.04 11.20 -10.07
N LEU A 32 -8.27 10.80 -9.05
CA LEU A 32 -7.15 9.88 -9.18
C LEU A 32 -7.40 8.69 -8.26
N ALA A 33 -7.43 7.49 -8.83
CA ALA A 33 -7.70 6.26 -8.09
C ALA A 33 -6.68 6.11 -6.94
N ASN A 34 -7.15 5.69 -5.77
CA ASN A 34 -6.37 5.46 -4.56
C ASN A 34 -5.67 6.71 -3.98
N THR A 35 -6.13 7.92 -4.31
CA THR A 35 -5.68 9.16 -3.66
C THR A 35 -6.85 9.95 -3.09
N TRP A 36 -6.61 10.63 -1.96
CA TRP A 36 -7.60 11.41 -1.23
C TRP A 36 -6.97 12.62 -0.56
N ASP A 37 -7.73 13.70 -0.49
CA ASP A 37 -7.35 14.95 0.18
C ASP A 37 -8.12 15.10 1.49
N TYR A 38 -7.43 15.53 2.55
CA TYR A 38 -8.07 15.82 3.84
C TYR A 38 -8.59 17.25 3.86
N GLY A 39 -9.91 17.42 4.02
CA GLY A 39 -10.56 18.73 4.14
C GLY A 39 -10.33 19.40 5.52
N PRO A 40 -10.96 20.57 5.78
CA PRO A 40 -10.71 21.34 7.00
C PRO A 40 -10.95 20.58 8.31
N LEU A 41 -12.03 19.79 8.41
CA LEU A 41 -12.27 18.96 9.61
C LEU A 41 -11.38 17.72 9.62
N GLY A 42 -11.06 17.19 8.43
CA GLY A 42 -10.23 15.99 8.28
C GLY A 42 -8.80 16.23 8.72
N VAL A 43 -8.20 17.37 8.38
CA VAL A 43 -6.83 17.69 8.77
C VAL A 43 -6.71 17.84 10.29
N GLU A 44 -7.67 18.51 10.94
CA GLU A 44 -7.71 18.63 12.40
C GLU A 44 -7.90 17.28 13.09
N PHE A 45 -8.82 16.47 12.57
CA PHE A 45 -9.05 15.12 13.07
C PHE A 45 -7.78 14.24 12.94
N LYS A 46 -7.16 14.21 11.77
CA LYS A 46 -5.91 13.47 11.52
C LYS A 46 -4.80 13.93 12.45
N ASN A 47 -4.64 15.23 12.65
CA ASN A 47 -3.62 15.79 13.53
C ASN A 47 -3.87 15.44 15.00
N ASN A 48 -5.13 15.45 15.44
CA ASN A 48 -5.52 15.00 16.79
C ASN A 48 -5.15 13.53 17.03
N VAL A 49 -5.47 12.65 16.08
CA VAL A 49 -5.12 11.22 16.17
C VAL A 49 -3.61 11.04 16.22
N LYS A 50 -2.84 11.71 15.35
CA LYS A 50 -1.37 11.65 15.35
C LYS A 50 -0.78 12.13 16.68
N ARG A 51 -1.28 13.24 17.23
CA ARG A 51 -0.83 13.76 18.54
C ARG A 51 -1.13 12.81 19.68
N ALA A 52 -2.33 12.22 19.71
CA ALA A 52 -2.70 11.26 20.74
C ALA A 52 -1.82 10.01 20.68
N TRP A 53 -1.57 9.48 19.47
CA TRP A 53 -0.66 8.35 19.27
C TRP A 53 0.78 8.69 19.70
N TRP A 54 1.30 9.83 19.28
CA TRP A 54 2.65 10.26 19.62
C TRP A 54 2.83 10.44 21.13
N LYS A 55 1.86 11.08 21.79
CA LYS A 55 1.86 11.21 23.25
C LYS A 55 1.92 9.83 23.91
N LYS A 56 1.02 8.92 23.52
CA LYS A 56 0.88 7.61 24.16
C LYS A 56 2.08 6.71 23.96
N PHE A 57 2.56 6.58 22.73
CA PHE A 57 3.57 5.58 22.38
C PHE A 57 4.98 6.12 22.43
N ILE A 58 5.19 7.42 22.20
CA ILE A 58 6.55 8.00 22.17
C ILE A 58 6.84 8.77 23.46
N GLN A 59 6.01 9.76 23.82
CA GLN A 59 6.33 10.66 24.94
C GLN A 59 6.14 10.03 26.31
N GLU A 60 5.13 9.18 26.49
CA GLU A 60 4.87 8.47 27.76
C GLU A 60 5.82 7.27 27.98
N SER A 61 6.58 6.85 26.96
CA SER A 61 7.58 5.79 27.08
C SER A 61 8.97 6.36 27.28
N LYS A 62 9.61 6.01 28.41
CA LYS A 62 11.00 6.41 28.66
C LYS A 62 11.99 5.81 27.67
N TYR A 63 11.65 4.72 26.98
CA TYR A 63 12.56 4.01 26.07
C TYR A 63 12.43 4.45 24.62
N ASN A 64 11.34 5.11 24.25
CA ASN A 64 11.10 5.48 22.86
C ASN A 64 11.67 6.87 22.56
N VAL A 65 12.02 7.07 21.29
CA VAL A 65 12.52 8.33 20.75
C VAL A 65 11.91 8.54 19.36
N GLY A 66 11.71 9.80 19.01
CA GLY A 66 11.17 10.18 17.70
C GLY A 66 12.27 10.46 16.69
N ILE A 67 12.04 10.04 15.45
CA ILE A 67 12.82 10.48 14.29
C ILE A 67 11.87 10.78 13.13
N ASP A 68 12.27 11.66 12.23
CA ASP A 68 11.61 11.87 10.94
C ASP A 68 12.65 11.69 9.83
N SER A 69 12.44 10.69 8.98
CA SER A 69 13.38 10.30 7.94
C SER A 69 12.86 10.70 6.56
N ALA A 70 13.77 10.91 5.61
CA ALA A 70 13.42 11.25 4.23
C ALA A 70 12.54 10.16 3.58
N ILE A 71 11.66 10.58 2.66
CA ILE A 71 10.83 9.68 1.85
C ILE A 71 11.69 8.98 0.79
N LEU A 72 12.61 9.74 0.19
CA LEU A 72 13.57 9.28 -0.80
C LEU A 72 14.83 8.83 -0.09
N MET A 73 15.21 7.58 -0.32
CA MET A 73 16.37 6.93 0.30
C MET A 73 17.27 6.34 -0.79
N ASN A 74 18.53 6.08 -0.45
CA ASN A 74 19.45 5.39 -1.36
C ASN A 74 18.83 4.04 -1.79
N PRO A 75 18.76 3.73 -3.11
CA PRO A 75 18.16 2.50 -3.63
C PRO A 75 18.69 1.21 -3.02
N GLU A 76 19.97 1.18 -2.62
CA GLU A 76 20.61 0.02 -2.02
C GLU A 76 19.94 -0.42 -0.71
N VAL A 77 19.27 0.50 0.01
CA VAL A 77 18.47 0.15 1.19
C VAL A 77 17.34 -0.81 0.81
N TRP A 78 16.69 -0.58 -0.33
CA TRP A 78 15.57 -1.41 -0.80
C TRP A 78 16.03 -2.72 -1.44
N VAL A 79 17.25 -2.76 -1.96
CA VAL A 79 17.91 -4.00 -2.39
C VAL A 79 18.26 -4.85 -1.18
N ALA A 80 18.97 -4.27 -0.21
CA ALA A 80 19.43 -4.96 1.00
C ALA A 80 18.28 -5.52 1.85
N THR A 81 17.14 -4.85 1.84
CA THR A 81 15.93 -5.28 2.57
C THR A 81 15.04 -6.22 1.76
N GLY A 82 15.41 -6.51 0.51
CA GLY A 82 14.68 -7.40 -0.39
C GLY A 82 13.51 -6.76 -1.13
N HIS A 83 13.10 -5.54 -0.79
CA HIS A 83 11.92 -4.89 -1.39
C HIS A 83 11.99 -4.81 -2.93
N VAL A 84 13.16 -4.54 -3.50
CA VAL A 84 13.30 -4.51 -4.98
C VAL A 84 13.01 -5.88 -5.61
N GLY A 85 13.37 -6.97 -4.93
CA GLY A 85 13.25 -8.34 -5.47
C GLY A 85 11.96 -9.08 -5.07
N SER A 86 11.38 -8.77 -3.91
CA SER A 86 10.27 -9.55 -3.33
C SER A 86 9.01 -8.75 -3.01
N PHE A 87 9.04 -7.42 -3.05
CA PHE A 87 7.87 -6.59 -2.77
C PHE A 87 6.98 -6.44 -4.00
N SER A 88 6.34 -7.55 -4.38
CA SER A 88 5.53 -7.61 -5.60
C SER A 88 4.27 -8.42 -5.43
N ASP A 89 3.21 -7.97 -6.10
CA ASP A 89 1.97 -8.74 -6.20
C ASP A 89 2.02 -9.72 -7.39
N PRO A 90 1.45 -10.93 -7.25
CA PRO A 90 1.26 -11.85 -8.36
C PRO A 90 0.08 -11.40 -9.23
N LEU A 91 0.34 -10.81 -10.40
CA LEU A 91 -0.71 -10.33 -11.30
C LEU A 91 -0.88 -11.24 -12.52
N MET A 92 -2.13 -11.43 -12.93
CA MET A 92 -2.51 -12.08 -14.19
C MET A 92 -3.66 -11.32 -14.86
N ASP A 93 -3.74 -11.37 -16.18
CA ASP A 93 -4.83 -10.73 -16.93
C ASP A 93 -5.77 -11.81 -17.50
N CYS A 94 -7.08 -11.55 -17.48
CA CYS A 94 -8.03 -12.36 -18.26
C CYS A 94 -7.85 -12.02 -19.74
N LYS A 95 -7.55 -13.01 -20.58
CA LYS A 95 -7.29 -12.79 -22.01
C LYS A 95 -8.55 -12.35 -22.77
N ASP A 96 -9.74 -12.64 -22.25
CA ASP A 96 -10.98 -12.38 -22.97
C ASP A 96 -11.55 -10.98 -22.67
N CYS A 97 -11.62 -10.57 -21.40
CA CYS A 97 -12.12 -9.24 -21.02
C CYS A 97 -11.02 -8.23 -20.65
N LYS A 98 -9.75 -8.65 -20.67
CA LYS A 98 -8.56 -7.83 -20.36
C LYS A 98 -8.50 -7.27 -18.94
N THR A 99 -9.38 -7.70 -18.04
CA THR A 99 -9.30 -7.29 -16.64
C THR A 99 -8.11 -7.92 -15.95
N ARG A 100 -7.47 -7.13 -15.09
CA ARG A 100 -6.32 -7.56 -14.30
C ARG A 100 -6.77 -8.07 -12.95
N HIS A 101 -6.20 -9.19 -12.54
CA HIS A 101 -6.47 -9.83 -11.26
C HIS A 101 -5.17 -10.06 -10.51
N ARG A 102 -5.26 -9.90 -9.19
CA ARG A 102 -4.28 -10.44 -8.24
C ARG A 102 -4.55 -11.92 -8.08
N ALA A 103 -3.59 -12.76 -8.45
CA ALA A 103 -3.77 -14.22 -8.48
C ALA A 103 -4.03 -14.79 -7.07
N ASP A 104 -3.37 -14.23 -6.06
CA ASP A 104 -3.58 -14.59 -4.66
C ASP A 104 -5.01 -14.28 -4.19
N LYS A 105 -5.50 -13.07 -4.49
CA LYS A 105 -6.88 -12.66 -4.19
C LYS A 105 -7.92 -13.44 -4.98
N LEU A 106 -7.65 -13.73 -6.25
CA LEU A 106 -8.54 -14.53 -7.07
C LEU A 106 -8.74 -15.94 -6.47
N ILE A 107 -7.68 -16.52 -5.90
CA ILE A 107 -7.75 -17.82 -5.20
C ILE A 107 -8.52 -17.67 -3.88
N GLU A 108 -8.19 -16.68 -3.05
CA GLU A 108 -8.86 -16.43 -1.76
C GLU A 108 -10.36 -16.23 -1.95
N ASP A 109 -10.77 -15.34 -2.86
CA ASP A 109 -12.16 -14.99 -3.08
C ASP A 109 -12.98 -16.15 -3.66
N ALA A 110 -12.34 -17.07 -4.40
CA ALA A 110 -13.01 -18.21 -5.04
C ALA A 110 -13.04 -19.47 -4.17
N THR A 111 -12.10 -19.63 -3.23
CA THR A 111 -11.88 -20.93 -2.56
C THR A 111 -11.66 -20.87 -1.05
N ASP A 112 -11.73 -19.69 -0.42
CA ASP A 112 -11.41 -19.45 1.01
C ASP A 112 -10.00 -19.92 1.44
N VAL A 113 -9.15 -20.31 0.47
CA VAL A 113 -7.75 -20.73 0.70
C VAL A 113 -6.84 -19.52 0.57
N SER A 114 -5.97 -19.31 1.57
CA SER A 114 -4.93 -18.29 1.50
C SER A 114 -3.65 -18.86 0.83
N PRO A 115 -3.27 -18.39 -0.37
CA PRO A 115 -2.08 -18.85 -1.08
C PRO A 115 -0.79 -18.13 -0.64
N ASN A 116 -0.78 -17.54 0.56
CA ASN A 116 0.37 -16.82 1.09
C ASN A 116 1.64 -17.68 1.08
N GLY A 117 2.69 -17.18 0.42
CA GLY A 117 3.98 -17.86 0.27
C GLY A 117 4.05 -18.93 -0.82
N TRP A 118 3.02 -19.10 -1.65
CA TRP A 118 3.07 -20.04 -2.78
C TRP A 118 3.95 -19.50 -3.91
N SER A 119 4.55 -20.41 -4.69
CA SER A 119 5.18 -20.05 -5.97
C SER A 119 4.11 -19.68 -7.00
N PHE A 120 4.50 -18.89 -8.01
CA PHE A 120 3.60 -18.54 -9.11
C PHE A 120 3.13 -19.78 -9.89
N GLU A 121 3.99 -20.79 -10.03
CA GLU A 121 3.64 -22.07 -10.64
C GLU A 121 2.52 -22.76 -9.86
N LYS A 122 2.66 -22.87 -8.53
CA LYS A 122 1.65 -23.49 -7.67
C LYS A 122 0.32 -22.72 -7.71
N MET A 123 0.36 -21.39 -7.73
CA MET A 123 -0.87 -20.58 -7.87
C MET A 123 -1.54 -20.84 -9.23
N ARG A 124 -0.77 -20.90 -10.31
CA ARG A 124 -1.30 -21.16 -11.66
C ARG A 124 -1.91 -22.56 -11.76
N GLU A 125 -1.23 -23.57 -11.23
CA GLU A 125 -1.73 -24.94 -11.18
C GLU A 125 -3.04 -25.01 -10.41
N PHE A 126 -3.11 -24.37 -9.23
CA PHE A 126 -4.32 -24.35 -8.42
C PHE A 126 -5.51 -23.66 -9.11
N ILE A 127 -5.27 -22.52 -9.76
CA ILE A 127 -6.29 -21.80 -10.55
C ILE A 127 -6.83 -22.68 -11.68
N THR A 128 -5.95 -23.44 -12.33
CA THR A 128 -6.31 -24.34 -13.43
C THR A 128 -7.07 -25.56 -12.92
N GLU A 129 -6.58 -26.21 -11.85
CA GLU A 129 -7.19 -27.41 -11.24
C GLU A 129 -8.59 -27.13 -10.69
N LYS A 130 -8.78 -25.97 -10.05
CA LYS A 130 -10.07 -25.55 -9.49
C LYS A 130 -10.97 -24.83 -10.50
N GLU A 131 -10.55 -24.74 -11.76
CA GLU A 131 -11.25 -24.01 -12.83
C GLU A 131 -11.76 -22.63 -12.39
N ILE A 132 -10.92 -21.88 -11.66
CA ILE A 132 -11.31 -20.60 -11.09
C ILE A 132 -11.64 -19.64 -12.24
N LYS A 133 -12.85 -19.07 -12.20
CA LYS A 133 -13.36 -18.21 -13.26
C LYS A 133 -13.05 -16.74 -12.97
N CYS A 134 -12.87 -15.97 -14.04
CA CYS A 134 -12.81 -14.53 -13.97
C CYS A 134 -14.13 -14.01 -13.37
N PRO A 135 -14.10 -13.21 -12.29
CA PRO A 135 -15.32 -12.70 -11.66
C PRO A 135 -16.09 -11.70 -12.54
N VAL A 136 -15.46 -11.19 -13.60
CA VAL A 136 -16.04 -10.18 -14.50
C VAL A 136 -16.75 -10.81 -15.69
N CYS A 137 -16.14 -11.80 -16.36
CA CYS A 137 -16.68 -12.38 -17.58
C CYS A 137 -16.92 -13.90 -17.52
N GLY A 138 -16.53 -14.57 -16.44
CA GLY A 138 -16.69 -16.02 -16.27
C GLY A 138 -15.68 -16.89 -17.03
N SER A 139 -14.74 -16.31 -17.76
CA SER A 139 -13.70 -17.06 -18.48
C SER A 139 -12.62 -17.63 -17.54
N THR A 140 -12.02 -18.76 -17.92
CA THR A 140 -10.85 -19.35 -17.26
C THR A 140 -9.54 -19.08 -18.01
N ASN A 141 -9.60 -18.29 -19.09
CA ASN A 141 -8.46 -18.01 -19.96
C ASN A 141 -7.62 -16.85 -19.41
N PHE A 142 -6.65 -17.17 -18.56
CA PHE A 142 -5.73 -16.17 -18.01
C PHE A 142 -4.34 -16.20 -18.66
N THR A 143 -3.60 -15.10 -18.53
CA THR A 143 -2.16 -15.05 -18.81
C THR A 143 -1.38 -15.75 -17.69
N ASP A 144 -0.08 -15.96 -17.93
CA ASP A 144 0.83 -16.31 -16.85
C ASP A 144 0.86 -15.24 -15.76
N ILE A 145 1.20 -15.68 -14.55
CA ILE A 145 1.38 -14.81 -13.39
C ILE A 145 2.73 -14.10 -13.53
N ARG A 146 2.71 -12.78 -13.39
CA ARG A 146 3.90 -11.93 -13.36
C ARG A 146 4.01 -11.19 -12.04
N SER A 147 5.24 -10.99 -11.59
CA SER A 147 5.55 -10.11 -10.47
C SER A 147 5.35 -8.65 -10.88
N PHE A 148 4.59 -7.90 -10.07
CA PHE A 148 4.45 -6.46 -10.24
C PHE A 148 4.97 -5.74 -8.99
N ASN A 149 6.08 -5.02 -9.14
CA ASN A 149 6.69 -4.27 -8.04
C ASN A 149 5.73 -3.16 -7.59
N LEU A 150 5.46 -3.12 -6.28
CA LEU A 150 4.53 -2.15 -5.68
C LEU A 150 5.19 -0.82 -5.31
N MET A 151 6.52 -0.73 -5.39
CA MET A 151 7.24 0.50 -5.11
C MET A 151 7.11 1.48 -6.27
N PHE A 152 6.66 2.69 -5.96
CA PHE A 152 6.77 3.82 -6.88
C PHE A 152 8.25 4.21 -7.01
N HIS A 153 8.72 4.33 -8.25
CA HIS A 153 10.05 4.84 -8.56
C HIS A 153 9.96 6.19 -9.26
N THR A 154 11.05 6.93 -9.18
CA THR A 154 11.30 8.18 -9.89
C THR A 154 12.80 8.28 -10.18
N TYR A 155 13.26 9.33 -10.84
CA TYR A 155 14.67 9.55 -11.15
C TYR A 155 15.21 10.75 -10.38
N GLN A 156 16.37 10.60 -9.77
CA GLN A 156 17.09 11.67 -9.09
C GLN A 156 18.10 12.32 -10.03
N GLY A 157 17.78 13.50 -10.53
CA GLY A 157 18.67 14.27 -11.40
C GLY A 157 17.97 14.72 -12.67
N VAL A 158 18.76 15.15 -13.65
CA VAL A 158 18.26 15.68 -14.93
C VAL A 158 18.04 14.59 -15.98
N THR A 159 18.68 13.43 -15.81
CA THR A 159 18.56 12.28 -16.72
C THR A 159 17.67 11.22 -16.11
N GLU A 160 16.79 10.64 -16.93
CA GLU A 160 15.97 9.47 -16.56
C GLU A 160 16.71 8.19 -16.95
N ASP A 161 17.79 7.87 -16.23
CA ASP A 161 18.58 6.67 -16.47
C ASP A 161 18.52 5.68 -15.30
N ALA A 162 18.80 4.40 -15.54
CA ALA A 162 18.67 3.37 -14.51
C ALA A 162 19.56 3.64 -13.27
N LYS A 163 20.65 4.40 -13.42
CA LYS A 163 21.56 4.76 -12.33
C LYS A 163 20.98 5.84 -11.40
N SER A 164 20.09 6.68 -11.92
CA SER A 164 19.40 7.72 -11.13
C SER A 164 18.07 7.25 -10.56
N GLN A 165 17.65 6.01 -10.82
CA GLN A 165 16.38 5.50 -10.30
C GLN A 165 16.39 5.43 -8.78
N ILE A 166 15.39 6.04 -8.15
CA ILE A 166 15.12 6.01 -6.71
C ILE A 166 13.66 5.64 -6.44
N TYR A 167 13.33 5.36 -5.18
CA TYR A 167 11.99 4.91 -4.80
C TYR A 167 11.37 5.83 -3.75
N LEU A 168 10.05 6.00 -3.84
CA LEU A 168 9.25 6.41 -2.69
C LEU A 168 9.22 5.25 -1.70
N ARG A 169 9.62 5.48 -0.45
CA ARG A 169 9.63 4.42 0.56
C ARG A 169 8.26 3.70 0.66
N PRO A 170 8.21 2.37 0.59
CA PRO A 170 6.96 1.61 0.79
C PRO A 170 6.58 1.51 2.28
N GLU A 171 7.51 1.81 3.19
CA GLU A 171 7.31 1.79 4.63
C GLU A 171 8.25 2.79 5.35
N THR A 172 8.02 3.06 6.64
CA THR A 172 8.85 3.99 7.42
C THR A 172 9.96 3.32 8.24
N ALA A 173 9.96 1.99 8.37
CA ALA A 173 10.86 1.27 9.27
C ALA A 173 12.34 1.41 8.89
N GLN A 174 12.65 1.37 7.60
CA GLN A 174 14.03 1.46 7.11
C GLN A 174 14.73 2.75 7.54
N GLY A 175 13.99 3.86 7.63
CA GLY A 175 14.51 5.13 8.13
C GLY A 175 15.00 5.06 9.59
N ILE A 176 14.42 4.15 10.40
CA ILE A 176 14.84 3.87 11.78
C ILE A 176 16.12 3.05 11.78
N PHE A 177 16.17 1.96 10.99
CA PHE A 177 17.30 1.05 10.98
C PHE A 177 18.60 1.72 10.52
N VAL A 178 18.55 2.50 9.43
CA VAL A 178 19.73 3.20 8.92
C VAL A 178 20.25 4.28 9.88
N ASN A 179 19.40 4.78 10.78
CA ASN A 179 19.76 5.78 11.78
C ASN A 179 20.05 5.20 13.18
N PHE A 180 20.05 3.87 13.34
CA PHE A 180 20.20 3.24 14.65
C PHE A 180 21.42 3.75 15.42
N LEU A 181 22.61 3.76 14.79
CA LEU A 181 23.85 4.24 15.42
C LEU A 181 23.83 5.75 15.72
N ASN A 182 23.21 6.55 14.84
CA ASN A 182 23.07 7.99 15.07
C ASN A 182 22.20 8.27 16.30
N VAL A 183 21.06 7.60 16.39
CA VAL A 183 20.13 7.70 17.52
C VAL A 183 20.83 7.21 18.79
N GLN A 184 21.38 6.00 18.81
CA GLN A 184 22.08 5.43 19.97
C GLN A 184 23.16 6.37 20.53
N ARG A 185 23.94 7.01 19.65
CA ARG A 185 25.00 7.95 20.05
C ARG A 185 24.47 9.25 20.65
N THR A 186 23.38 9.78 20.10
CA THR A 186 22.85 11.12 20.45
C THR A 186 21.81 11.07 21.55
N THR A 187 21.12 9.96 21.70
CA THR A 187 20.14 9.73 22.76
C THR A 187 20.80 8.90 23.85
N ARG A 188 21.57 9.57 24.72
CA ARG A 188 22.07 8.95 25.95
C ARG A 188 20.93 8.88 26.96
N LYS A 189 20.29 7.72 27.03
CA LYS A 189 19.33 7.36 28.09
C LYS A 189 19.91 6.22 28.92
#